data_AF-A0AAW4BIX8-F1
#
_entry.id   AF-A0AAW4BIX8-F1
#
_cell.length_a   1.000
_cell.length_b   1.000
_cell.length_c   1.000
_cell.angle_alpha   90.00
_cell.angle_beta   90.00
_cell.angle_gamma   90.00
#
_symmetry.space_group_name_H-M   'P 1'
#
loop_
_entity.id
_entity.type
_entity.pdbx_description
1 polymer ?
#
loop_
_entity_poly.entity_id
_entity_poly.type
_entity_poly.pdbx_seq_one_letter_code
_entity_poly.pdbx_strand_id
1 'polypeptide(L)'
;NTGSNLLDNDQPVFTLASCDFPQKEADRLLQLIGSRAESELHFKRLKRNKAGQDGIIRMLRDPAVNPTSVKMNVFLKRFMVTSKIVDLLIEHMLHLRG
;
A
#
# COMPACT_ATOMS: atom_id res chain seq x y z
N ASN A 1 3.94 -1.15 7.13
CA ASN A 1 3.81 -1.99 5.91
C ASN A 1 4.11 -3.42 6.27
N THR A 2 3.29 -4.35 5.78
CA THR A 2 3.40 -5.80 6.04
C THR A 2 4.50 -6.46 5.21
N GLY A 3 4.94 -5.80 4.12
CA GLY A 3 6.00 -6.29 3.24
C GLY A 3 7.38 -6.40 3.89
N SER A 4 7.70 -5.62 4.92
CA SER A 4 8.98 -5.75 5.64
C SER A 4 9.02 -6.94 6.59
N ASN A 5 7.86 -7.48 7.00
CA ASN A 5 7.79 -8.64 7.89
C ASN A 5 7.78 -9.95 7.08
N LEU A 6 8.85 -10.19 6.31
CA LEU A 6 8.90 -11.25 5.30
C LEU A 6 8.85 -12.68 5.88
N LEU A 7 9.17 -12.85 7.16
CA LEU A 7 9.26 -14.15 7.85
C LEU A 7 8.00 -14.50 8.67
N ASP A 8 6.96 -13.69 8.57
CA ASP A 8 5.69 -13.91 9.27
C ASP A 8 4.94 -15.10 8.67
N ASN A 9 4.84 -16.19 9.44
CA ASN A 9 4.14 -17.41 9.00
C ASN A 9 2.62 -17.24 9.00
N ASP A 10 2.08 -16.40 9.89
CA ASP A 10 0.64 -16.15 9.98
C ASP A 10 0.17 -15.16 8.91
N GLN A 11 1.11 -14.40 8.33
CA GLN A 11 0.87 -13.49 7.22
C GLN A 11 1.78 -13.83 6.03
N PRO A 12 1.46 -14.85 5.22
CA PRO A 12 2.35 -15.35 4.16
C PRO A 12 2.42 -14.43 2.92
N VAL A 13 1.58 -13.40 2.84
CA VAL A 13 1.49 -12.49 1.69
C VAL A 13 1.66 -11.03 2.08
N PHE A 14 2.06 -10.20 1.14
CA PHE A 14 1.90 -8.75 1.22
C PHE A 14 1.34 -8.20 -0.09
N THR A 15 0.83 -6.98 -0.05
CA THR A 15 0.26 -6.32 -1.22
C THR A 15 1.09 -5.10 -1.60
N LEU A 16 1.33 -4.93 -2.90
CA LEU A 16 1.66 -3.62 -3.46
C LEU A 16 0.37 -3.05 -4.05
N ALA A 17 0.06 -1.81 -3.70
CA ALA A 17 -1.09 -1.12 -4.24
C ALA A 17 -0.66 0.22 -4.83
N SER A 18 -1.27 0.58 -5.95
CA SER A 18 -1.18 1.92 -6.53
C SER A 18 -2.59 2.41 -6.84
N CYS A 19 -2.71 3.73 -6.95
CA CYS A 19 -3.93 4.36 -7.40
C CYS A 19 -3.60 5.41 -8.45
N ASP A 20 -4.54 5.60 -9.37
CA ASP A 20 -4.48 6.61 -10.42
C ASP A 20 -5.74 7.46 -10.34
N PHE A 21 -5.55 8.72 -9.95
CA PHE A 21 -6.63 9.69 -9.77
C PHE A 21 -6.21 11.03 -10.36
N PRO A 22 -7.09 11.70 -11.13
CA PRO A 22 -6.90 13.11 -11.42
C PRO A 22 -6.80 13.92 -10.13
N GLN A 23 -5.94 14.95 -10.11
CA GLN A 23 -5.70 15.76 -8.91
C GLN A 23 -7.00 16.24 -8.24
N LYS A 24 -7.96 16.75 -9.02
CA LYS A 24 -9.25 17.23 -8.52
C LYS A 24 -10.06 16.13 -7.80
N GLU A 25 -10.02 14.91 -8.33
CA GLU A 25 -10.71 13.75 -7.74
C GLU A 25 -10.04 13.35 -6.43
N ALA A 26 -8.71 13.32 -6.41
CA ALA A 26 -7.93 13.03 -5.22
C ALA A 26 -8.21 14.05 -4.10
N ASP A 27 -8.23 15.35 -4.42
CA ASP A 27 -8.53 16.41 -3.45
C ASP A 27 -9.94 16.27 -2.87
N ARG A 28 -10.93 15.95 -3.72
CA ARG A 28 -12.31 15.68 -3.28
C ARG A 28 -12.39 14.48 -2.34
N LEU A 29 -11.68 13.38 -2.66
CA LEU A 29 -11.64 12.19 -1.80
C LEU A 29 -10.99 12.48 -0.45
N LEU A 30 -9.94 13.30 -0.41
CA LEU A 30 -9.29 13.71 0.84
C LEU A 30 -10.24 14.55 1.73
N GLN A 31 -11.08 15.39 1.14
CA GLN A 31 -12.09 16.17 1.88
C GLN A 31 -13.12 15.28 2.59
N LEU A 32 -13.47 14.11 2.04
CA LEU A 32 -14.42 13.16 2.66
C LEU A 32 -13.94 12.61 4.01
N ILE A 33 -12.62 12.62 4.24
CA ILE A 33 -12.03 12.20 5.51
C ILE A 33 -12.39 13.18 6.62
N GLY A 34 -12.63 14.46 6.28
CA GLY A 34 -13.02 15.50 7.25
C GLY A 34 -11.90 15.88 8.23
N SER A 35 -10.64 15.61 7.88
CA SER A 35 -9.49 15.98 8.70
C SER A 35 -9.08 17.44 8.45
N ARG A 36 -8.66 18.14 9.51
CA ARG A 36 -8.09 19.50 9.44
C ARG A 36 -6.57 19.52 9.40
N ALA A 37 -5.93 18.39 9.13
CA ALA A 37 -4.48 18.35 9.03
C ALA A 37 -4.02 19.25 7.87
N GLU A 38 -3.06 20.13 8.15
CA GLU A 38 -2.49 21.07 7.19
C GLU A 38 -1.55 20.40 6.19
N SER A 39 -1.17 19.14 6.45
CA SER A 39 -0.23 18.35 5.67
C SER A 39 -0.75 16.92 5.46
N GLU A 40 0.14 16.00 5.10
CA GLU A 40 -0.19 14.61 4.75
C GLU A 40 -1.08 13.91 5.81
N LEU A 41 -2.14 13.27 5.33
CA LEU A 41 -3.06 12.48 6.15
C LEU A 41 -2.45 11.12 6.50
N HIS A 42 -1.94 10.98 7.72
CA HIS A 42 -1.42 9.70 8.18
C HIS A 42 -2.50 8.77 8.76
N PHE A 43 -2.65 7.58 8.17
CA PHE A 43 -3.56 6.53 8.64
C PHE A 43 -3.42 6.21 10.15
N LYS A 44 -2.18 6.19 10.68
CA LYS A 44 -1.91 5.93 12.10
C LYS A 44 -2.62 6.92 13.04
N ARG A 45 -2.85 8.17 12.60
CA ARG A 45 -3.59 9.19 13.35
C ARG A 45 -5.09 9.03 13.16
N LEU A 46 -5.54 8.89 11.92
CA LEU A 46 -6.97 8.77 11.57
C LEU A 46 -7.65 7.57 12.23
N LYS A 47 -6.97 6.43 12.32
CA LYS A 47 -7.55 5.21 12.90
C LYS A 47 -7.81 5.27 14.41
N ARG A 48 -7.31 6.30 15.12
CA ARG A 48 -7.35 6.35 16.61
C ARG A 48 -8.71 6.71 17.18
N ASN A 49 -9.56 7.41 16.43
CA ASN A 49 -10.86 7.84 16.91
C ASN A 49 -11.97 7.53 15.89
N LYS A 50 -13.21 7.52 16.37
CA LYS A 50 -14.37 7.13 15.57
C LYS A 50 -14.57 8.03 14.35
N ALA A 51 -14.40 9.34 14.51
CA ALA A 51 -14.54 10.30 13.42
C ALA A 51 -13.56 10.04 12.26
N GLY A 52 -12.29 9.77 12.56
CA GLY A 52 -11.28 9.46 11.55
C GLY A 52 -11.51 8.09 10.89
N GLN A 53 -11.95 7.09 11.65
CA GLN A 53 -12.36 5.79 11.09
C GLN A 53 -13.55 5.95 10.12
N ASP A 54 -14.56 6.72 10.51
CA ASP A 54 -15.74 6.98 9.67
C ASP A 54 -15.38 7.80 8.42
N GLY A 55 -14.44 8.74 8.54
CA GLY A 55 -13.88 9.47 7.39
C GLY A 55 -13.19 8.56 6.39
N ILE A 56 -12.36 7.62 6.86
CA ILE A 56 -11.72 6.61 6.00
C ILE A 56 -12.78 5.75 5.30
N ILE A 57 -13.77 5.24 6.05
CA ILE A 57 -14.83 4.39 5.48
C ILE A 57 -15.63 5.16 4.44
N ARG A 58 -15.95 6.43 4.68
CA ARG A 58 -16.67 7.28 3.73
C ARG A 58 -15.89 7.46 2.43
N MET A 59 -14.59 7.75 2.53
CA MET A 59 -13.71 7.87 1.36
C MET A 59 -13.60 6.56 0.58
N LEU A 60 -13.42 5.43 1.26
CA LEU A 60 -13.30 4.11 0.62
C LEU A 60 -14.61 3.62 -0.03
N ARG A 61 -15.77 4.14 0.39
CA ARG A 61 -17.07 3.83 -0.21
C ARG A 61 -17.40 4.69 -1.41
N ASP A 62 -16.58 5.70 -1.72
CA ASP A 62 -16.82 6.59 -2.84
C ASP A 62 -16.70 5.82 -4.17
N PRO A 63 -17.62 6.01 -5.14
CA PRO A 63 -17.57 5.30 -6.43
C PRO A 63 -16.29 5.52 -7.22
N ALA A 64 -15.57 6.61 -6.99
CA ALA A 64 -14.27 6.84 -7.61
C ALA A 64 -13.22 5.83 -7.15
N VAL A 65 -13.33 5.26 -5.95
CA VAL A 65 -12.46 4.20 -5.43
C VAL A 65 -12.97 2.84 -5.91
N ASN A 66 -12.47 2.39 -7.06
CA ASN A 66 -12.97 1.19 -7.72
C ASN A 66 -11.82 0.43 -8.42
N PRO A 67 -12.07 -0.77 -8.98
CA PRO A 67 -11.03 -1.58 -9.61
C PRO A 67 -10.34 -0.96 -10.84
N THR A 68 -10.87 0.12 -11.41
CA THR A 68 -10.23 0.85 -12.51
C THR A 68 -9.20 1.86 -11.98
N SER A 69 -9.51 2.55 -10.89
CA SER A 69 -8.64 3.57 -10.27
C SER A 69 -7.64 3.00 -9.26
N VAL A 70 -7.90 1.82 -8.69
CA VAL A 70 -7.01 1.16 -7.73
C VAL A 70 -6.52 -0.16 -8.30
N LYS A 71 -5.20 -0.35 -8.33
CA LYS A 71 -4.55 -1.60 -8.72
C LYS A 71 -3.82 -2.18 -7.53
N MET A 72 -4.01 -3.47 -7.32
CA MET A 72 -3.35 -4.21 -6.25
C MET A 72 -2.70 -5.45 -6.84
N ASN A 73 -1.48 -5.74 -6.39
CA ASN A 73 -0.80 -6.98 -6.65
C ASN A 73 -0.49 -7.67 -5.33
N VAL A 74 -0.69 -8.98 -5.27
CA VAL A 74 -0.49 -9.80 -4.08
C VAL A 74 0.76 -10.66 -4.30
N PHE A 75 1.68 -10.62 -3.36
CA PHE A 75 2.93 -11.36 -3.43
C PHE A 75 3.02 -12.37 -2.30
N LEU A 76 3.41 -13.60 -2.62
CA LEU A 76 3.80 -14.59 -1.64
C LEU A 76 5.19 -14.23 -1.09
N LYS A 77 5.29 -14.01 0.22
CA LYS A 77 6.53 -13.59 0.88
C LYS A 77 7.68 -14.56 0.64
N ARG A 78 7.42 -15.87 0.74
CA ARG A 78 8.44 -16.90 0.49
C ARG A 78 9.02 -16.81 -0.92
N PHE A 79 8.15 -16.65 -1.92
CA PHE A 79 8.60 -16.47 -3.30
C PHE A 79 9.42 -15.19 -3.47
N MET A 80 8.99 -14.08 -2.86
CA MET A 80 9.72 -12.81 -2.90
C MET A 80 11.09 -12.86 -2.20
N VAL A 81 11.21 -13.60 -1.10
CA VAL A 81 12.51 -13.82 -0.44
C VAL A 81 13.44 -14.58 -1.37
N THR A 82 12.97 -15.68 -1.96
CA THR A 82 13.77 -16.47 -2.90
C THR A 82 14.19 -15.65 -4.11
N SER A 83 13.28 -14.89 -4.73
CA SER A 83 13.62 -14.06 -5.89
C SER A 83 14.63 -12.98 -5.53
N LYS A 84 14.53 -12.37 -4.34
CA LYS A 84 15.51 -11.38 -3.86
C LYS A 84 16.89 -11.96 -3.60
N ILE A 85 16.99 -13.19 -3.11
CA ILE A 85 18.27 -13.89 -2.96
C ILE A 85 18.92 -14.10 -4.33
N VAL A 86 18.13 -14.54 -5.32
CA VAL A 86 18.63 -14.75 -6.69
C VAL A 86 19.11 -13.44 -7.30
N ASP A 87 18.24 -12.43 -7.35
CA ASP A 87 18.47 -11.08 -7.90
C ASP A 87 19.69 -10.38 -7.26
N LEU A 88 19.73 -10.32 -5.93
CA LEU A 88 20.74 -9.51 -5.23
C LEU A 88 22.07 -10.22 -5.01
N LEU A 89 22.07 -11.55 -4.86
CA LEU A 89 23.28 -12.31 -4.53
C LEU A 89 23.74 -13.15 -5.70
N ILE A 90 22.88 -14.02 -6.23
CA ILE A 90 23.29 -15.02 -7.22
C ILE A 90 23.60 -14.36 -8.55
N GLU A 91 22.67 -13.60 -9.12
CA GLU A 91 22.84 -12.90 -10.40
C GLU A 91 23.98 -11.88 -10.31
N HIS A 92 24.07 -11.14 -9.20
CA HIS A 92 25.18 -10.22 -8.98
C HIS A 92 26.54 -10.92 -8.96
N MET A 93 26.68 -12.03 -8.22
CA MET A 93 27.94 -12.78 -8.14
C MET A 93 28.32 -13.44 -9.47
N LEU A 94 27.34 -13.93 -10.23
CA LEU A 94 27.59 -14.48 -11.56
C LEU A 94 28.06 -13.40 -12.53
N HIS A 95 27.39 -12.24 -12.53
CA HIS A 95 27.79 -11.10 -13.34
C HIS A 95 29.23 -10.65 -13.05
N LEU A 96 29.63 -10.60 -11.78
CA LEU A 96 31.01 -10.27 -11.39
C LEU A 96 32.05 -11.31 -11.84
N ARG A 97 31.64 -12.54 -12.16
CA ARG A 97 32.52 -13.65 -12.54
C ARG A 97 32.66 -13.84 -14.06
N GLY A 98 31.89 -13.13 -14.87
CA GLY A 98 31.89 -13.23 -16.34
C GLY A 98 30.88 -14.25 -16.84
#